data_AF-A0A2E3MVT3-F1
#
_entry.id   AF-A0A2E3MVT3-F1
#
_cell.length_a   1.000
_cell.length_b   1.000
_cell.length_c   1.000
_cell.angle_alpha   90.00
_cell.angle_beta   90.00
_cell.angle_gamma   90.00
#
_symmetry.space_group_name_H-M   'P 1'
#
loop_
_entity.id
_entity.type
_entity.pdbx_description
1 polymer ?
#
loop_
_entity_poly.entity_id
_entity_poly.type
_entity_poly.pdbx_seq_one_letter_code
_entity_poly.pdbx_strand_id
1 'polypeptide(L)'
;MAVNHADGTALIGGLACPLAAGLAAISAEAGWLTCGCLLVSLPAGVMVFLLIRVLGYGALRLGMRLGSLTTWPWLQSLLCVPFFLAYLLLPMVVVGAGFIGTWWVTIWFIRAVL
;
A
#
# COMPACT_ATOMS: atom_id res chain seq x y z
N MET A 1 12.51 8.18 12.34
CA MET A 1 12.88 6.96 11.57
C MET A 1 11.68 6.13 11.15
N ALA A 2 10.67 5.88 12.00
CA ALA A 2 9.45 5.14 11.61
C ALA A 2 8.71 5.74 10.38
N VAL A 3 8.76 7.07 10.23
CA VAL A 3 8.15 7.81 9.12
C VAL A 3 8.74 7.43 7.75
N ASN A 4 10.05 7.23 7.67
CA ASN A 4 10.71 6.78 6.43
C ASN A 4 10.49 5.30 6.15
N HIS A 5 10.24 4.49 7.19
CA HIS A 5 10.08 3.06 7.04
C HIS A 5 8.72 2.69 6.45
N ALA A 6 7.65 3.36 6.90
CA ALA A 6 6.29 3.18 6.38
C ALA A 6 6.13 3.72 4.95
N ASP A 7 6.75 4.87 4.65
CA ASP A 7 6.79 5.41 3.29
C ASP A 7 7.61 4.49 2.35
N GLY A 8 8.72 3.92 2.84
CA GLY A 8 9.52 2.95 2.10
C GLY A 8 8.78 1.65 1.77
N THR A 9 8.09 1.04 2.75
CA THR A 9 7.31 -0.18 2.51
C THR A 9 6.08 0.06 1.65
N ALA A 10 5.40 1.20 1.80
CA ALA A 10 4.29 1.57 0.94
C ALA A 10 4.73 1.80 -0.52
N LEU A 11 5.87 2.48 -0.72
CA LEU A 11 6.43 2.72 -2.04
C LEU A 11 6.87 1.42 -2.71
N ILE A 12 7.66 0.60 -2.01
CA ILE A 12 8.16 -0.67 -2.53
C ILE A 12 7.01 -1.61 -2.80
N GLY A 13 6.07 -1.79 -1.86
CA GLY A 13 4.96 -2.74 -2.07
C GLY A 13 3.94 -2.27 -3.10
N GLY A 14 3.68 -0.96 -3.18
CA GLY A 14 2.79 -0.38 -4.19
C GLY A 14 3.34 -0.46 -5.62
N LEU A 15 4.67 -0.47 -5.79
CA LEU A 15 5.33 -0.58 -7.10
C LEU A 15 5.77 -2.01 -7.44
N ALA A 16 6.17 -2.82 -6.46
CA ALA A 16 6.72 -4.15 -6.69
C ALA A 16 5.68 -5.15 -7.19
N CYS A 17 4.45 -5.11 -6.67
CA CYS A 17 3.37 -5.99 -7.14
C CYS A 17 3.02 -5.79 -8.63
N PRO A 18 2.77 -4.56 -9.11
CA PRO A 18 2.49 -4.33 -10.52
C PRO A 18 3.70 -4.59 -11.44
N LEU A 19 4.93 -4.30 -10.98
CA LEU A 19 6.15 -4.67 -11.71
C LEU A 19 6.31 -6.18 -11.83
N ALA A 20 6.06 -6.94 -10.76
CA ALA A 20 6.12 -8.39 -10.77
C ALA A 20 5.06 -9.00 -11.71
N ALA A 21 3.85 -8.46 -11.74
CA ALA A 21 2.81 -8.87 -12.68
C ALA A 21 3.20 -8.58 -14.14
N GLY A 22 3.78 -7.40 -14.40
CA GLY A 22 4.31 -7.05 -15.73
C GLY A 22 5.42 -7.99 -16.17
N LEU A 23 6.38 -8.30 -15.29
CA LEU A 23 7.47 -9.23 -15.57
C LEU A 23 6.98 -10.67 -15.78
N ALA A 24 6.02 -11.14 -14.98
CA ALA A 24 5.39 -12.45 -15.17
C ALA A 24 4.69 -12.56 -16.52
N ALA A 25 3.97 -11.51 -16.95
CA ALA A 25 3.32 -11.46 -18.25
C ALA A 25 4.32 -11.42 -19.41
N ILE A 26 5.47 -10.74 -19.26
CA ILE A 26 6.58 -10.76 -20.23
C ILE A 26 7.18 -12.15 -20.35
N SER A 27 7.38 -12.85 -19.23
CA SER A 27 7.92 -14.22 -19.22
C SER A 27 6.98 -15.26 -19.86
N ALA A 28 5.70 -14.94 -20.00
CA ALA A 28 4.69 -15.77 -20.66
C ALA A 28 4.51 -15.45 -22.16
N GLU A 29 5.46 -14.75 -22.78
CA GLU A 29 5.45 -14.36 -24.21
C GLU A 29 4.23 -13.51 -24.64
N ALA A 30 3.55 -12.84 -23.72
CA ALA A 30 2.29 -12.13 -24.00
C ALA A 30 2.43 -10.84 -24.87
N GLY A 31 3.57 -10.64 -25.56
CA GLY A 31 3.75 -9.58 -26.55
C GLY A 31 3.49 -8.15 -26.03
N TRP A 32 3.16 -7.23 -26.93
CA TRP A 32 2.98 -5.79 -26.67
C TRP A 32 1.92 -5.43 -25.62
N LEU A 33 1.01 -6.35 -25.29
CA LEU A 33 0.01 -6.20 -24.23
C LEU A 33 0.65 -6.02 -22.84
N THR A 34 1.84 -6.58 -22.64
CA THR A 34 2.61 -6.45 -21.39
C THR A 34 3.05 -5.01 -21.09
N CYS A 35 3.41 -4.25 -22.14
CA CYS A 35 3.72 -2.82 -22.02
C CYS A 35 2.49 -2.01 -21.60
N GLY A 36 1.30 -2.38 -22.08
CA GLY A 36 0.03 -1.75 -21.67
C GLY A 36 -0.29 -1.98 -20.20
N CYS A 37 -0.10 -3.21 -19.71
CA CYS A 37 -0.26 -3.53 -18.30
C CYS A 37 0.73 -2.77 -17.40
N LEU A 38 1.99 -2.63 -17.80
CA LEU A 38 2.97 -1.81 -17.08
C LEU A 38 2.59 -0.32 -17.04
N LEU A 39 2.13 0.23 -18.17
CA LEU A 39 1.69 1.62 -18.27
C LEU A 39 0.47 1.95 -17.41
N VAL A 40 -0.47 1.02 -17.26
CA VAL A 40 -1.68 1.21 -16.43
C VAL A 40 -1.37 0.97 -14.95
N SER A 41 -0.48 0.03 -14.65
CA SER A 41 -0.23 -0.42 -13.28
C SER A 41 0.70 0.50 -12.48
N LEU A 42 1.64 1.20 -13.14
CA LEU A 42 2.47 2.23 -12.51
C LEU A 42 1.66 3.39 -11.90
N PRO A 43 0.78 4.10 -12.64
CA PRO A 43 -0.02 5.18 -12.08
C PRO A 43 -1.01 4.69 -11.02
N ALA A 44 -1.54 3.47 -11.17
CA ALA A 44 -2.36 2.84 -10.13
C ALA A 44 -1.56 2.63 -8.82
N GLY A 45 -0.33 2.10 -8.91
CA GLY A 45 0.57 1.92 -7.77
C GLY A 45 0.94 3.25 -7.09
N VAL A 46 1.21 4.29 -7.88
CA VAL A 46 1.48 5.65 -7.36
C VAL A 46 0.26 6.25 -6.67
N MET A 47 -0.94 6.09 -7.23
CA MET A 47 -2.18 6.57 -6.61
C MET A 47 -2.46 5.87 -5.28
N VAL A 48 -2.26 4.54 -5.23
CA VAL A 48 -2.39 3.77 -3.98
C VAL A 48 -1.37 4.24 -2.95
N PHE A 49 -0.11 4.46 -3.34
CA PHE A 49 0.91 5.02 -2.45
C PHE A 49 0.50 6.39 -1.89
N LEU A 50 0.06 7.32 -2.74
CA LEU A 50 -0.39 8.65 -2.32
C LEU A 50 -1.59 8.56 -1.37
N LEU A 51 -2.54 7.66 -1.63
CA LEU A 51 -3.70 7.44 -0.77
C LEU A 51 -3.29 6.94 0.62
N ILE A 52 -2.42 5.93 0.70
CA ILE A 52 -1.87 5.41 1.96
C ILE A 52 -1.17 6.53 2.72
N ARG A 53 -0.38 7.34 2.00
CA ARG A 53 0.34 8.47 2.59
C ARG A 53 -0.63 9.45 3.22
N VAL A 54 -1.63 9.93 2.47
CA VAL A 54 -2.63 10.88 2.97
C VAL A 54 -3.41 10.31 4.17
N LEU A 55 -3.84 9.05 4.09
CA LEU A 55 -4.61 8.41 5.17
C LEU A 55 -3.75 8.17 6.41
N GLY A 56 -2.51 7.69 6.25
CA GLY A 56 -1.58 7.43 7.34
C GLY A 56 -1.18 8.70 8.08
N TYR A 57 -0.76 9.75 7.35
CA TYR A 57 -0.45 11.04 7.96
C TYR A 57 -1.70 11.73 8.54
N GLY A 58 -2.86 11.55 7.92
CA GLY A 58 -4.14 12.01 8.42
C GLY A 58 -4.48 11.39 9.78
N ALA A 59 -4.38 10.07 9.90
CA ALA A 59 -4.60 9.33 11.14
C ALA A 59 -3.64 9.76 12.26
N LEU A 60 -2.34 9.90 11.93
CA LEU A 60 -1.32 10.37 12.88
C LEU A 60 -1.61 11.79 13.37
N ARG A 61 -1.98 12.71 12.45
CA ARG A 61 -2.35 14.09 12.80
C ARG A 61 -3.60 14.13 13.68
N LEU A 62 -4.56 13.24 13.43
CA LEU A 62 -5.77 13.13 14.23
C LEU A 62 -5.44 12.63 15.65
N GLY A 63 -4.59 11.61 15.78
CA GLY A 63 -4.09 11.11 17.06
C GLY A 63 -3.35 12.17 17.87
N MET A 64 -2.44 12.91 17.24
CA MET A 64 -1.74 14.01 17.92
C MET A 64 -2.70 15.14 18.35
N ARG A 65 -3.68 15.48 17.51
CA ARG A 65 -4.67 16.53 17.82
C ARG A 65 -5.55 16.12 19.00
N LEU A 66 -6.02 14.88 19.02
CA LEU A 66 -6.79 14.34 20.14
C LEU A 66 -5.94 14.25 21.42
N GLY A 67 -4.68 13.81 21.30
CA GLY A 67 -3.74 13.77 22.41
C GLY A 67 -3.42 15.15 23.00
N SER A 68 -3.42 16.21 22.18
CA SER A 68 -3.17 17.59 22.63
C SER A 68 -4.32 18.21 23.45
N LEU A 69 -5.52 17.63 23.39
CA LEU A 69 -6.67 18.08 24.16
C LEU A 69 -6.64 17.61 25.62
N THR A 70 -5.68 16.76 25.98
CA THR A 70 -5.59 16.14 27.30
C THR A 70 -4.21 16.39 27.90
N THR A 71 -4.17 16.75 29.19
CA THR A 71 -2.92 16.88 29.96
C THR A 71 -2.55 15.60 30.70
N TRP A 72 -3.40 14.58 30.64
CA TRP A 72 -3.23 13.33 31.39
C TRP A 72 -2.41 12.35 30.54
N PRO A 73 -1.19 11.98 30.97
CA PRO A 73 -0.27 11.21 30.14
C PRO A 73 -0.80 9.82 29.77
N TRP A 74 -1.61 9.21 30.64
CA TRP A 74 -2.22 7.90 30.39
C TRP A 74 -3.31 7.97 29.32
N LEU A 75 -4.16 9.01 29.37
CA LEU A 75 -5.21 9.23 28.39
C LEU A 75 -4.63 9.63 27.03
N GLN A 76 -3.57 10.44 27.04
CA GLN A 76 -2.82 10.81 25.84
C GLN A 76 -2.22 9.57 25.15
N SER A 77 -1.69 8.62 25.92
CA SER A 77 -1.16 7.35 25.40
C SER A 77 -2.25 6.47 24.80
N LEU A 78 -3.38 6.31 25.51
CA LEU A 78 -4.55 5.57 25.04
C LEU A 78 -5.11 6.11 23.71
N LEU A 79 -5.09 7.42 23.54
CA LEU A 79 -5.56 8.07 22.31
C LEU A 79 -4.53 8.00 21.18
N CYS A 80 -3.23 8.19 21.44
CA CYS A 80 -2.20 8.21 20.38
C CYS A 80 -1.79 6.82 19.87
N VAL A 81 -1.66 5.83 20.77
CA VAL A 81 -1.19 4.48 20.45
C VAL A 81 -1.98 3.82 19.31
N PRO A 82 -3.34 3.81 19.28
CA PRO A 82 -4.07 3.16 18.20
C PRO A 82 -3.85 3.81 16.83
N PHE A 83 -3.73 5.15 16.75
CA PHE A 83 -3.43 5.82 15.48
C PHE A 83 -2.00 5.57 15.01
N PHE A 84 -1.06 5.48 15.95
CA PHE A 84 0.32 5.11 15.63
C PHE A 84 0.42 3.66 15.13
N LEU A 85 -0.35 2.75 15.75
CA LEU A 85 -0.45 1.35 15.30
C LEU A 85 -1.09 1.27 13.92
N ALA A 86 -2.17 2.03 13.67
CA ALA A 86 -2.82 2.12 12.38
C ALA A 86 -1.85 2.62 11.30
N TYR A 87 -1.06 3.66 11.60
CA TYR A 87 -0.02 4.15 10.69
C TYR A 87 1.03 3.10 10.32
N LEU A 88 1.42 2.24 11.27
CA LEU A 88 2.38 1.16 11.06
C LEU A 88 1.81 -0.02 10.27
N LEU A 89 0.54 -0.37 10.52
CA LEU A 89 -0.11 -1.54 9.92
C LEU A 89 -0.71 -1.24 8.54
N LEU A 90 -1.18 -0.02 8.29
CA LEU A 90 -1.82 0.37 7.03
C LEU A 90 -0.97 0.02 5.80
N PRO A 91 0.34 0.32 5.74
CA PRO A 91 1.19 -0.07 4.62
C PRO A 91 1.22 -1.60 4.45
N MET A 92 1.43 -2.35 5.54
CA MET A 92 1.55 -3.81 5.50
C MET A 92 0.26 -4.48 4.98
N VAL A 93 -0.90 -4.00 5.43
CA VAL A 93 -2.21 -4.50 4.98
C VAL A 93 -2.40 -4.23 3.49
N VAL A 94 -2.02 -3.05 3.00
CA VAL A 94 -2.18 -2.72 1.59
C VAL A 94 -1.20 -3.49 0.70
N VAL A 95 0.04 -3.71 1.14
CA VAL A 95 0.98 -4.59 0.42
C VAL A 95 0.44 -6.02 0.37
N GLY A 96 -0.09 -6.54 1.48
CA GLY A 96 -0.72 -7.86 1.51
C GLY A 96 -1.94 -7.96 0.59
N ALA A 97 -2.82 -6.97 0.61
CA ALA A 97 -3.97 -6.91 -0.29
C ALA A 97 -3.56 -6.80 -1.76
N GLY A 98 -2.51 -6.02 -2.06
CA GLY A 98 -1.91 -5.92 -3.38
C GLY A 98 -1.40 -7.26 -3.87
N PHE A 99 -0.64 -7.99 -3.04
CA PHE A 99 -0.15 -9.32 -3.38
C PHE A 99 -1.28 -10.31 -3.67
N ILE A 100 -2.28 -10.38 -2.78
CA ILE A 100 -3.44 -11.27 -2.94
C ILE A 100 -4.24 -10.92 -4.20
N GLY A 101 -4.49 -9.63 -4.44
CA GLY A 101 -5.21 -9.17 -5.63
C GLY A 101 -4.46 -9.50 -6.92
N THR A 102 -3.15 -9.27 -6.95
CA THR A 102 -2.31 -9.57 -8.11
C THR A 102 -2.30 -11.08 -8.39
N TRP A 103 -2.16 -11.90 -7.34
CA TRP A 103 -2.23 -13.36 -7.42
C TRP A 103 -3.58 -13.85 -7.98
N TRP A 104 -4.69 -13.32 -7.45
CA TRP A 104 -6.04 -13.68 -7.91
C TRP A 104 -6.29 -13.28 -9.36
N VAL A 105 -5.91 -12.06 -9.75
CA VAL A 105 -6.04 -11.58 -11.14
C VAL A 105 -5.21 -12.45 -12.08
N THR A 106 -4.02 -12.86 -11.65
CA THR A 106 -3.14 -13.75 -12.45
C THR A 106 -3.79 -15.11 -12.66
N ILE A 107 -4.32 -15.74 -11.60
CA ILE A 107 -5.05 -17.01 -11.72
C ILE A 107 -6.27 -16.88 -12.63
N TRP A 108 -7.05 -15.81 -12.46
CA TRP A 108 -8.23 -15.58 -13.29
C TRP A 108 -7.86 -15.40 -14.76
N PHE A 109 -6.81 -14.63 -15.05
CA PHE A 109 -6.33 -14.39 -16.40
C PHE A 109 -5.86 -15.68 -17.07
N ILE A 110 -5.10 -16.51 -16.35
CA ILE A 110 -4.66 -17.83 -16.82
C ILE A 110 -5.88 -18.69 -17.19
N ARG A 111 -6.91 -18.75 -16.32
CA ARG A 111 -8.13 -19.55 -16.58
C ARG A 111 -9.04 -19.00 -17.68
N ALA A 112 -8.98 -17.70 -17.95
CA ALA A 112 -9.82 -17.07 -18.95
C ALA A 112 -9.22 -17.15 -20.35
N VAL A 113 -7.90 -17.31 -20.44
CA VAL A 113 -7.13 -17.32 -21.70
C VAL A 113 -6.72 -18.73 -22.13
N LEU A 114 -6.44 -19.65 -21.19
CA LEU A 114 -6.20 -21.08 -21.43
C LEU A 114 -7.47 -21.90 -21.16
#